data_AF-M4FE42-F1
#
_entry.id   AF-M4FE42-F1
#
_cell.length_a   1.000
_cell.length_b   1.000
_cell.length_c   1.000
_cell.angle_alpha   90.00
_cell.angle_beta   90.00
_cell.angle_gamma   90.00
#
_symmetry.space_group_name_H-M   'P 1'
#
loop_
_entity.id
_entity.type
_entity.pdbx_description
1 polymer ?
#
loop_
_entity_poly.entity_id
_entity_poly.type
_entity_poly.pdbx_seq_one_letter_code
_entity_poly.pdbx_strand_id
1 'polypeptide(L)'
;MRSKKLAMLVILALLNLLYMKAPTSSTLSDDNKPPFKQNLHLPRIKPPFKQNVLLPRTRSTTSRSIVSVVVLDQLEKEESDPLVPPPKATKSERISWFRRKLPELEILKSTTKSKRFHGRVLELYNKNCSAQFFMVWLSPAKSFGPREMLAVDTLFTTNPGACLVILSNSLDSPRGSTILRPLLDQGFNLVAVTLDIPFLVKNTPAEAWLKKLKSGKMDPGSIPLYMNLSDLTRLAVLYKYGGIYLDTDIIFLNSMTGLRNAIGAQSLHPRTKRWTRLNNAVMVFDLHHPLMREFLQEYSTTFDGDRWGYNSPYLVSRVTQKVRRTQA
;
A
#
# COMPACT_ATOMS: atom_id res chain seq x y z
N MET A 1 -42.63 6.46 -16.08
CA MET A 1 -42.35 6.18 -14.65
C MET A 1 -42.03 4.71 -14.47
N ARG A 2 -40.77 4.35 -14.22
CA ARG A 2 -40.37 3.08 -13.59
C ARG A 2 -38.97 3.26 -12.99
N SER A 3 -38.95 3.53 -11.69
CA SER A 3 -37.76 3.64 -10.87
C SER A 3 -37.14 2.26 -10.69
N LYS A 4 -35.88 2.08 -11.12
CA LYS A 4 -35.06 0.93 -10.73
C LYS A 4 -34.26 1.33 -9.51
N LYS A 5 -34.71 0.88 -8.33
CA LYS A 5 -33.93 0.92 -7.10
C LYS A 5 -32.68 0.05 -7.30
N LEU A 6 -31.51 0.69 -7.28
CA LEU A 6 -30.23 0.01 -7.27
C LEU A 6 -30.00 -0.52 -5.85
N ALA A 7 -30.11 -1.83 -5.67
CA ALA A 7 -29.81 -2.49 -4.40
C ALA A 7 -28.29 -2.47 -4.17
N MET A 8 -27.86 -1.77 -3.12
CA MET A 8 -26.50 -1.86 -2.59
C MET A 8 -26.35 -3.21 -1.88
N LEU A 9 -25.62 -4.13 -2.49
CA LEU A 9 -25.24 -5.40 -1.90
C LEU A 9 -24.03 -5.17 -0.98
N VAL A 10 -24.25 -5.08 0.33
CA VAL A 10 -23.17 -5.05 1.32
C VAL A 10 -22.82 -6.50 1.65
N ILE A 11 -21.67 -6.98 1.16
CA ILE A 11 -21.14 -8.29 1.51
C ILE A 11 -20.26 -8.11 2.76
N LEU A 12 -20.80 -8.52 3.92
CA LEU A 12 -20.08 -8.55 5.18
C LEU A 12 -19.24 -9.84 5.25
N ALA A 13 -17.93 -9.75 5.00
CA ALA A 13 -17.02 -10.89 5.16
C ALA A 13 -16.35 -10.83 6.55
N LEU A 14 -16.76 -11.71 7.47
CA LEU A 14 -16.08 -11.91 8.76
C LEU A 14 -14.74 -12.64 8.53
N LEU A 15 -13.65 -11.86 8.43
CA LEU A 15 -12.28 -12.39 8.38
C LEU A 15 -11.90 -12.94 9.77
N ASN A 16 -11.75 -14.25 9.87
CA ASN A 16 -11.20 -14.90 11.07
C ASN A 16 -9.67 -14.87 10.97
N LEU A 17 -8.98 -14.23 11.92
CA LEU A 17 -7.53 -14.09 11.92
C LEU A 17 -6.87 -15.27 12.67
N LEU A 18 -5.73 -15.73 12.15
CA LEU A 18 -4.95 -16.82 12.76
C LEU A 18 -3.61 -16.29 13.25
N TYR A 19 -3.26 -16.65 14.48
CA TYR A 19 -1.98 -16.36 15.11
C TYR A 19 -0.90 -17.34 14.62
N MET A 20 0.24 -16.83 14.12
CA MET A 20 1.41 -17.66 13.80
C MET A 20 2.58 -17.31 14.71
N LYS A 21 3.03 -18.27 15.52
CA LYS A 21 4.20 -18.14 16.41
C LYS A 21 5.48 -18.23 15.57
N ALA A 22 6.42 -17.30 15.78
CA ALA A 22 7.74 -17.35 15.16
C ALA A 22 8.55 -18.53 15.73
N PRO A 23 9.35 -19.26 14.91
CA PRO A 23 10.23 -20.31 15.41
C PRO A 23 11.40 -19.70 16.19
N THR A 24 11.73 -20.29 17.34
CA THR A 24 12.97 -20.05 18.08
C THR A 24 14.12 -20.71 17.34
N SER A 25 15.00 -19.91 16.74
CA SER A 25 16.25 -20.38 16.15
C SER A 25 17.33 -20.50 17.23
N SER A 26 17.50 -21.68 17.81
CA SER A 26 18.81 -22.13 18.29
C SER A 26 19.50 -22.89 17.15
N THR A 27 20.77 -22.58 16.90
CA THR A 27 21.70 -23.15 15.92
C THR A 27 21.63 -22.59 14.48
N LEU A 28 22.38 -21.51 14.25
CA LEU A 28 22.90 -21.13 12.93
C LEU A 28 24.37 -20.71 13.11
N SER A 29 25.24 -21.33 12.31
CA SER A 29 26.69 -21.13 12.23
C SER A 29 27.09 -19.68 11.97
N ASP A 30 28.21 -19.28 12.57
CA ASP A 30 28.63 -17.91 12.85
C ASP A 30 29.31 -17.15 11.69
N ASP A 31 28.88 -17.35 10.43
CA ASP A 31 29.62 -16.80 9.26
C ASP A 31 28.80 -15.99 8.24
N ASN A 32 27.61 -15.49 8.58
CA ASN A 32 26.87 -14.58 7.69
C ASN A 32 26.17 -13.44 8.42
N LYS A 33 26.96 -12.59 9.08
CA LYS A 33 26.48 -11.33 9.66
C LYS A 33 26.49 -10.23 8.57
N PRO A 34 25.35 -9.62 8.21
CA PRO A 34 25.35 -8.46 7.31
C PRO A 34 26.04 -7.26 8.00
N PRO A 35 26.79 -6.41 7.27
CA PRO A 35 27.52 -5.31 7.88
C PRO A 35 26.53 -4.16 8.14
N PHE A 36 25.87 -4.18 9.29
CA PHE A 36 25.22 -2.98 9.83
C PHE A 36 25.60 -2.86 11.30
N LYS A 37 26.50 -1.92 11.57
CA LYS A 37 26.84 -1.50 12.93
C LYS A 37 25.60 -0.84 13.54
N GLN A 38 24.98 -1.47 14.53
CA GLN A 38 24.17 -0.77 15.51
C GLN A 38 25.07 0.28 16.20
N ASN A 39 24.51 1.46 16.47
CA ASN A 39 25.14 2.67 17.02
C ASN A 39 25.45 3.75 15.98
N LEU A 40 24.41 4.45 15.52
CA LEU A 40 24.54 5.83 15.06
C LEU A 40 23.80 6.73 16.07
N HIS A 41 24.56 7.42 16.92
CA HIS A 41 24.02 8.50 17.74
C HIS A 41 23.54 9.62 16.82
N LEU A 42 22.25 9.98 16.93
CA LEU A 42 21.65 11.11 16.23
C LEU A 42 22.27 12.44 16.74
N PRO A 43 22.74 13.34 15.87
CA PRO A 43 23.17 14.67 16.28
C PRO A 43 21.99 15.51 16.78
N ARG A 44 22.16 16.13 17.95
CA ARG A 44 21.22 17.07 18.57
C ARG A 44 21.23 18.39 17.78
N ILE A 45 20.24 18.60 16.92
CA ILE A 45 20.08 19.86 16.17
C ILE A 45 19.49 20.92 17.12
N LYS A 46 20.22 22.02 17.33
CA LYS A 46 19.74 23.22 18.03
C LYS A 46 18.78 24.01 17.11
N PRO A 47 17.71 24.63 17.64
CA PRO A 47 16.76 25.39 16.82
C PRO A 47 17.40 26.70 16.33
N PRO A 48 17.13 27.15 15.09
CA PRO A 48 17.53 28.49 14.70
C PRO A 48 16.55 29.54 15.21
N PHE A 49 17.16 30.68 15.50
CA PHE A 49 16.68 31.97 15.94
C PHE A 49 15.37 32.47 15.32
N LYS A 50 14.59 33.16 16.16
CA LYS A 50 13.47 34.05 15.79
C LYS A 50 14.01 35.24 14.99
N GLN A 51 13.35 35.57 13.88
CA GLN A 51 13.48 36.90 13.27
C GLN A 51 12.09 37.43 12.92
N ASN A 52 11.75 38.55 13.53
CA ASN A 52 10.54 39.32 13.28
C ASN A 52 10.63 39.97 11.89
N VAL A 53 9.63 39.76 11.03
CA VAL A 53 9.42 40.61 9.86
C VAL A 53 7.95 41.01 9.76
N LEU A 54 7.79 42.31 9.56
CA LEU A 54 6.62 43.17 9.61
C LEU A 54 5.59 42.86 8.51
N LEU A 55 4.30 42.98 8.85
CA LEU A 55 3.15 42.99 7.93
C LEU A 55 3.14 44.20 6.99
N PRO A 56 2.59 44.05 5.77
CA PRO A 56 1.79 45.12 5.18
C PRO A 56 0.32 44.71 5.03
N ARG A 57 -0.56 45.68 5.33
CA ARG A 57 -2.02 45.60 5.24
C ARG A 57 -2.50 46.20 3.91
N THR A 58 -3.68 45.75 3.48
CA THR A 58 -4.57 46.24 2.38
C THR A 58 -4.22 45.67 0.99
N ARG A 59 -5.16 45.24 0.13
CA ARG A 59 -6.54 45.70 -0.15
C ARG A 59 -7.36 44.55 -0.78
N SER A 60 -8.68 44.64 -0.62
CA SER A 60 -9.70 43.76 -1.21
C SER A 60 -9.76 43.90 -2.74
N THR A 61 -9.80 42.78 -3.47
CA THR A 61 -10.35 42.69 -4.83
C THR A 61 -10.91 41.30 -5.12
N THR A 62 -12.25 41.23 -5.09
CA THR A 62 -13.15 40.50 -6.00
C THR A 62 -12.80 39.10 -6.53
N SER A 63 -13.63 38.15 -6.07
CA SER A 63 -14.09 36.90 -6.69
C SER A 63 -13.84 36.74 -8.20
N ARG A 64 -12.87 35.90 -8.57
CA ARG A 64 -12.75 35.32 -9.92
C ARG A 64 -12.18 33.88 -9.95
N SER A 65 -11.89 33.27 -8.80
CA SER A 65 -11.10 32.02 -8.72
C SER A 65 -11.91 30.73 -8.71
N ILE A 66 -13.25 30.79 -8.62
CA ILE A 66 -14.09 29.59 -8.56
C ILE A 66 -14.39 29.05 -9.97
N VAL A 67 -14.47 29.93 -10.97
CA VAL A 67 -14.85 29.54 -12.35
C VAL A 67 -13.69 28.83 -13.06
N SER A 68 -12.44 29.20 -12.78
CA SER A 68 -11.28 28.60 -13.45
C SER A 68 -11.00 27.15 -13.05
N VAL A 69 -11.38 26.74 -11.83
CA VAL A 69 -11.23 25.36 -11.36
C VAL A 69 -12.26 24.42 -12.01
N VAL A 70 -13.46 24.92 -12.29
CA VAL A 70 -14.54 24.14 -12.91
C VAL A 70 -14.30 23.91 -14.41
N VAL A 71 -13.63 24.85 -15.10
CA VAL A 71 -13.37 24.75 -16.55
C VAL A 71 -12.22 23.80 -16.88
N LEU A 72 -11.28 23.56 -15.96
CA LEU A 72 -10.17 22.63 -16.21
C LEU A 72 -10.61 21.14 -16.16
N ASP A 73 -11.78 20.85 -15.58
CA ASP A 73 -12.29 19.48 -15.35
C ASP A 73 -12.92 18.84 -16.61
N GLN A 74 -13.07 19.56 -17.72
CA GLN A 74 -13.70 19.04 -18.95
C GLN A 74 -12.72 18.59 -20.04
N LEU A 75 -11.41 18.68 -19.81
CA LEU A 75 -10.38 18.37 -20.83
C LEU A 75 -9.33 17.34 -20.39
N GLU A 76 -9.58 16.56 -19.33
CA GLU A 76 -8.87 15.28 -19.17
C GLU A 76 -9.36 14.35 -20.28
N LYS A 77 -8.68 14.37 -21.44
CA LYS A 77 -8.80 13.31 -22.45
C LYS A 77 -8.75 11.96 -21.72
N GLU A 78 -9.63 11.03 -22.07
CA GLU A 78 -9.55 9.63 -21.64
C GLU A 78 -8.28 8.99 -22.22
N GLU A 79 -7.13 9.39 -21.71
CA GLU A 79 -5.88 8.72 -21.98
C GLU A 79 -5.95 7.38 -21.26
N SER A 80 -5.87 6.28 -22.02
CA SER A 80 -5.95 4.94 -21.43
C SER A 80 -4.83 4.77 -20.40
N ASP A 81 -5.17 4.40 -19.18
CA ASP A 81 -4.22 4.21 -18.09
C ASP A 81 -3.02 3.35 -18.55
N PRO A 82 -1.78 3.87 -18.51
CA PRO A 82 -0.60 3.18 -19.02
C PRO A 82 -0.24 1.91 -18.22
N LEU A 83 -0.93 1.65 -17.11
CA LEU A 83 -0.83 0.42 -16.32
C LEU A 83 -1.87 -0.64 -16.73
N VAL A 84 -2.79 -0.33 -17.65
CA VAL A 84 -3.80 -1.28 -18.13
C VAL A 84 -3.35 -1.87 -19.48
N PRO A 85 -3.14 -3.20 -19.57
CA PRO A 85 -2.74 -3.83 -20.82
C PRO A 85 -3.86 -3.76 -21.87
N PRO A 86 -3.53 -3.75 -23.18
CA PRO A 86 -4.54 -3.75 -24.23
C PRO A 86 -5.43 -5.01 -24.16
N PRO A 87 -6.74 -4.87 -24.33
CA PRO A 87 -7.67 -5.99 -24.22
C PRO A 87 -7.39 -7.05 -25.30
N LYS A 88 -7.45 -8.32 -24.92
CA LYS A 88 -7.24 -9.49 -25.80
C LYS A 88 -5.87 -9.54 -26.52
N ALA A 89 -4.89 -8.74 -26.07
CA ALA A 89 -3.54 -8.78 -26.62
C ALA A 89 -2.83 -10.10 -26.26
N THR A 90 -2.14 -10.65 -27.25
CA THR A 90 -1.19 -11.76 -27.08
C THR A 90 -0.03 -11.35 -26.19
N LYS A 91 0.70 -12.33 -25.65
CA LYS A 91 1.91 -12.11 -24.85
C LYS A 91 2.95 -11.22 -25.55
N SER A 92 3.19 -11.44 -26.85
CA SER A 92 4.16 -10.65 -27.62
C SER A 92 3.71 -9.19 -27.76
N GLU A 93 2.43 -8.97 -28.04
CA GLU A 93 1.85 -7.62 -28.16
C GLU A 93 1.91 -6.87 -26.82
N ARG A 94 1.61 -7.54 -25.69
CA ARG A 94 1.73 -6.94 -24.36
C ARG A 94 3.17 -6.56 -24.01
N ILE A 95 4.14 -7.42 -24.33
CA ILE A 95 5.56 -7.09 -24.13
C ILE A 95 5.94 -5.85 -24.95
N SER A 96 5.54 -5.81 -26.22
CA SER A 96 5.81 -4.68 -27.12
C SER A 96 5.15 -3.38 -26.63
N TRP A 97 3.88 -3.45 -26.24
CA TRP A 97 3.15 -2.35 -25.63
C TRP A 97 3.82 -1.85 -24.35
N PHE A 98 4.12 -2.76 -23.42
CA PHE A 98 4.70 -2.41 -22.13
C PHE A 98 6.06 -1.76 -22.28
N ARG A 99 6.90 -2.25 -23.21
CA ARG A 99 8.19 -1.64 -23.53
C ARG A 99 8.04 -0.20 -24.01
N ARG A 100 7.02 0.11 -24.81
CA ARG A 100 6.73 1.49 -25.25
C ARG A 100 6.27 2.38 -24.09
N LYS A 101 5.46 1.85 -23.17
CA LYS A 101 4.92 2.60 -22.03
C LYS A 101 5.89 2.76 -20.87
N LEU A 102 6.85 1.85 -20.72
CA LEU A 102 7.80 1.83 -19.61
C LEU A 102 8.51 3.18 -19.31
N PRO A 103 8.95 3.99 -20.30
CA PRO A 103 9.55 5.30 -20.04
C PRO A 103 8.60 6.30 -19.37
N GLU A 104 7.29 6.17 -19.56
CA GLU A 104 6.25 7.05 -18.99
C GLU A 104 5.88 6.64 -17.55
N LEU A 105 6.21 5.41 -17.13
CA LEU A 105 5.81 4.86 -15.84
C LEU A 105 6.69 5.37 -14.68
N GLU A 106 6.38 6.57 -14.18
CA GLU A 106 7.06 7.15 -13.01
C GLU A 106 6.98 6.27 -11.76
N ILE A 107 5.89 5.51 -11.58
CA ILE A 107 5.68 4.62 -10.43
C ILE A 107 6.76 3.53 -10.31
N LEU A 108 7.45 3.20 -11.41
CA LEU A 108 8.55 2.23 -11.45
C LEU A 108 9.93 2.87 -11.28
N LYS A 109 9.99 4.17 -11.00
CA LYS A 109 11.21 4.98 -10.84
C LYS A 109 11.24 5.65 -9.47
N SER A 110 12.44 5.93 -8.97
CA SER A 110 12.62 6.79 -7.79
C SER A 110 12.71 8.25 -8.25
N THR A 111 11.57 8.91 -8.39
CA THR A 111 11.46 10.35 -8.65
C THR A 111 11.89 11.18 -7.44
N THR A 112 12.18 12.48 -7.63
CA THR A 112 12.49 13.42 -6.53
C THR A 112 11.42 13.41 -5.43
N LYS A 113 10.14 13.30 -5.82
CA LYS A 113 9.02 13.22 -4.89
C LYS A 113 8.98 11.89 -4.13
N SER A 114 9.04 10.77 -4.84
CA SER A 114 8.99 9.43 -4.24
C SER A 114 10.17 9.16 -3.29
N LYS A 115 11.36 9.73 -3.54
CA LYS A 115 12.51 9.61 -2.62
C LYS A 115 12.25 10.18 -1.22
N ARG A 116 11.25 11.07 -1.07
CA ARG A 116 10.81 11.58 0.24
C ARG A 116 9.94 10.58 1.02
N PHE A 117 9.53 9.48 0.39
CA PHE A 117 8.65 8.46 0.96
C PHE A 117 9.10 8.02 2.35
N HIS A 118 10.34 7.55 2.48
CA HIS A 118 10.85 7.04 3.75
C HIS A 118 10.83 8.08 4.86
N GLY A 119 11.30 9.31 4.57
CA GLY A 119 11.28 10.40 5.54
C GLY A 119 9.87 10.74 6.01
N ARG A 120 8.90 10.83 5.09
CA ARG A 120 7.50 11.14 5.41
C ARG A 120 6.81 10.04 6.21
N VAL A 121 7.16 8.78 5.96
CA VAL A 121 6.69 7.66 6.77
C VAL A 121 7.25 7.81 8.20
N LEU A 122 8.56 8.03 8.37
CA LEU A 122 9.18 8.20 9.68
C LEU A 122 8.69 9.45 10.45
N GLU A 123 8.40 10.56 9.76
CA GLU A 123 7.80 11.76 10.35
C GLU A 123 6.48 11.45 11.05
N LEU A 124 5.65 10.55 10.47
CA LEU A 124 4.42 10.10 11.11
C LEU A 124 4.71 9.18 12.30
N TYR A 125 5.72 8.32 12.21
CA TYR A 125 6.07 7.35 13.28
C TYR A 125 6.48 8.05 14.56
N ASN A 126 7.18 9.18 14.44
CA ASN A 126 7.66 9.98 15.56
C ASN A 126 6.53 10.64 16.36
N LYS A 127 5.26 10.48 15.98
CA LYS A 127 4.09 10.99 16.70
C LYS A 127 3.60 10.09 17.85
N ASN A 128 4.36 9.06 18.25
CA ASN A 128 4.00 8.11 19.33
C ASN A 128 2.64 7.41 19.12
N CYS A 129 2.46 6.85 17.92
CA CYS A 129 1.23 6.13 17.55
C CYS A 129 1.09 4.80 18.30
N SER A 130 -0.14 4.41 18.65
CA SER A 130 -0.41 3.10 19.28
C SER A 130 -0.22 1.93 18.31
N ALA A 131 -0.47 2.16 17.02
CA ALA A 131 -0.22 1.21 15.96
C ALA A 131 -0.04 1.91 14.60
N GLN A 132 0.73 1.24 13.74
CA GLN A 132 1.05 1.69 12.41
C GLN A 132 0.17 1.00 11.37
N PHE A 133 -0.57 1.77 10.60
CA PHE A 133 -1.42 1.29 9.52
C PHE A 133 -0.94 1.75 8.16
N PHE A 134 -1.14 0.89 7.17
CA PHE A 134 -0.83 1.11 5.77
C PHE A 134 -2.03 0.73 4.90
N MET A 135 -2.35 1.59 3.94
CA MET A 135 -3.30 1.32 2.86
C MET A 135 -2.66 1.66 1.53
N VAL A 136 -3.02 0.96 0.45
CA VAL A 136 -2.54 1.26 -0.90
C VAL A 136 -3.69 1.79 -1.76
N TRP A 137 -3.50 2.95 -2.38
CA TRP A 137 -4.45 3.53 -3.32
C TRP A 137 -3.75 3.98 -4.60
N LEU A 138 -3.84 3.17 -5.66
CA LEU A 138 -3.22 3.45 -6.96
C LEU A 138 -4.19 3.99 -8.01
N SER A 139 -5.46 4.14 -7.66
CA SER A 139 -6.49 4.73 -8.54
C SER A 139 -6.43 6.27 -8.52
N PRO A 140 -7.11 6.96 -9.45
CA PRO A 140 -7.21 8.42 -9.42
C PRO A 140 -7.77 8.94 -8.10
N ALA A 141 -7.29 10.10 -7.65
CA ALA A 141 -7.74 10.72 -6.40
C ALA A 141 -9.24 10.98 -6.42
N LYS A 142 -9.79 11.39 -7.57
CA LYS A 142 -11.23 11.65 -7.76
C LYS A 142 -12.14 10.45 -7.47
N SER A 143 -11.59 9.24 -7.50
CA SER A 143 -12.31 8.01 -7.23
C SER A 143 -12.24 7.56 -5.77
N PHE A 144 -11.47 8.25 -4.92
CA PHE A 144 -11.43 7.97 -3.48
C PHE A 144 -12.69 8.56 -2.84
N GLY A 145 -13.68 7.71 -2.63
CA GLY A 145 -15.05 8.14 -2.40
C GLY A 145 -15.55 7.88 -0.97
N PRO A 146 -16.88 7.95 -0.76
CA PRO A 146 -17.49 7.74 0.55
C PRO A 146 -17.18 6.38 1.17
N ARG A 147 -16.98 5.33 0.36
CA ARG A 147 -16.65 3.99 0.83
C ARG A 147 -15.26 3.96 1.48
N GLU A 148 -14.27 4.51 0.80
CA GLU A 148 -12.90 4.56 1.31
C GLU A 148 -12.77 5.53 2.48
N MET A 149 -13.50 6.65 2.45
CA MET A 149 -13.60 7.55 3.59
C MET A 149 -14.19 6.85 4.82
N LEU A 150 -15.23 6.03 4.65
CA LEU A 150 -15.83 5.25 5.74
C LEU A 150 -14.85 4.19 6.30
N ALA A 151 -14.04 3.56 5.45
CA ALA A 151 -13.01 2.63 5.90
C ALA A 151 -11.96 3.33 6.79
N VAL A 152 -11.52 4.53 6.40
CA VAL A 152 -10.57 5.31 7.19
C VAL A 152 -11.21 5.86 8.48
N ASP A 153 -12.46 6.31 8.41
CA ASP A 153 -13.21 6.80 9.57
C ASP A 153 -13.41 5.70 10.63
N THR A 154 -13.82 4.50 10.21
CA THR A 154 -13.99 3.35 11.12
C THR A 154 -12.65 2.85 11.69
N LEU A 155 -11.55 2.96 10.93
CA LEU A 155 -10.20 2.71 11.42
C LEU A 155 -9.90 3.58 12.64
N PHE A 156 -10.05 4.90 12.49
CA PHE A 156 -9.73 5.85 13.57
C PHE A 156 -10.73 5.80 14.72
N THR A 157 -12.00 5.50 14.45
CA THR A 157 -13.02 5.29 15.48
C THR A 157 -12.65 4.12 16.40
N THR A 158 -12.15 3.02 15.82
CA THR A 158 -11.80 1.81 16.58
C THR A 158 -10.34 1.80 17.08
N ASN A 159 -9.49 2.67 16.53
CA ASN A 159 -8.07 2.80 16.86
C ASN A 159 -7.65 4.28 16.94
N PRO A 160 -8.12 5.05 17.94
CA PRO A 160 -7.95 6.52 17.98
C PRO A 160 -6.48 6.98 18.06
N GLY A 161 -5.57 6.14 18.57
CA GLY A 161 -4.13 6.41 18.61
C GLY A 161 -3.36 5.96 17.36
N ALA A 162 -4.03 5.47 16.32
CA ALA A 162 -3.39 4.93 15.13
C ALA A 162 -2.71 6.02 14.29
N CYS A 163 -1.72 5.59 13.51
CA CYS A 163 -1.15 6.38 12.42
C CYS A 163 -1.37 5.66 11.10
N LEU A 164 -1.99 6.33 10.14
CA LEU A 164 -2.29 5.78 8.82
C LEU A 164 -1.41 6.42 7.74
N VAL A 165 -0.69 5.58 7.00
CA VAL A 165 -0.03 5.96 5.75
C VAL A 165 -0.85 5.40 4.58
N ILE A 166 -1.38 6.28 3.73
CA ILE A 166 -1.97 5.88 2.45
C ILE A 166 -0.89 6.00 1.37
N LEU A 167 -0.39 4.87 0.88
CA LEU A 167 0.57 4.80 -0.23
C LEU A 167 -0.16 5.12 -1.53
N SER A 168 -0.01 6.35 -2.02
CA SER A 168 -0.75 6.84 -3.18
C SER A 168 -0.07 8.03 -3.84
N ASN A 169 0.20 7.92 -5.14
CA ASN A 169 0.71 9.03 -5.93
C ASN A 169 -0.37 10.09 -6.20
N SER A 170 -1.61 9.65 -6.38
CA SER A 170 -2.74 10.51 -6.72
C SER A 170 -3.27 11.28 -5.50
N LEU A 171 -3.34 10.64 -4.33
CA LEU A 171 -3.77 11.32 -3.09
C LEU A 171 -2.68 12.18 -2.45
N ASP A 172 -1.40 11.93 -2.76
CA ASP A 172 -0.31 12.84 -2.41
C ASP A 172 -0.29 14.06 -3.36
N SER A 173 -1.39 14.80 -3.43
CA SER A 173 -1.59 15.94 -4.34
C SER A 173 -2.50 16.99 -3.71
N PRO A 174 -2.59 18.22 -4.24
CA PRO A 174 -3.54 19.22 -3.74
C PRO A 174 -4.98 18.71 -3.70
N ARG A 175 -5.42 17.95 -4.72
CA ARG A 175 -6.76 17.34 -4.77
C ARG A 175 -6.93 16.30 -3.68
N GLY A 176 -5.94 15.42 -3.48
CA GLY A 176 -5.96 14.44 -2.40
C GLY A 176 -5.97 15.08 -1.02
N SER A 177 -5.22 16.17 -0.81
CA SER A 177 -5.27 16.97 0.43
C SER A 177 -6.67 17.53 0.69
N THR A 178 -7.39 17.97 -0.35
CA THR A 178 -8.79 18.41 -0.20
C THR A 178 -9.71 17.26 0.18
N ILE A 179 -9.54 16.08 -0.44
CA ILE A 179 -10.35 14.88 -0.15
C ILE A 179 -10.14 14.40 1.30
N LEU A 180 -8.89 14.38 1.77
CA LEU A 180 -8.54 13.89 3.11
C LEU A 180 -8.72 14.95 4.21
N ARG A 181 -8.96 16.22 3.85
CA ARG A 181 -9.13 17.33 4.79
C ARG A 181 -10.14 17.04 5.92
N PRO A 182 -11.34 16.48 5.67
CA PRO A 182 -12.29 16.19 6.74
C PRO A 182 -11.77 15.24 7.84
N LEU A 183 -10.82 14.37 7.52
CA LEU A 183 -10.17 13.48 8.48
C LEU A 183 -9.01 14.19 9.20
N LEU A 184 -8.24 14.99 8.46
CA LEU A 184 -7.12 15.76 9.01
C LEU A 184 -7.61 16.85 9.98
N ASP A 185 -8.71 17.52 9.67
CA ASP A 185 -9.32 18.56 10.51
C ASP A 185 -9.86 18.00 11.84
N GLN A 186 -10.12 16.69 11.91
CA GLN A 186 -10.45 15.97 13.15
C GLN A 186 -9.22 15.61 13.99
N GLY A 187 -8.01 15.94 13.52
CA GLY A 187 -6.77 15.67 14.24
C GLY A 187 -6.23 14.24 14.06
N PHE A 188 -6.79 13.46 13.12
CA PHE A 188 -6.28 12.11 12.86
C PHE A 188 -4.86 12.13 12.27
N ASN A 189 -4.03 11.18 12.73
CA ASN A 189 -2.66 11.02 12.25
C ASN A 189 -2.64 10.26 10.92
N LEU A 190 -2.95 10.97 9.84
CA LEU A 190 -3.02 10.44 8.48
C LEU A 190 -2.05 11.17 7.56
N VAL A 191 -1.43 10.44 6.64
CA VAL A 191 -0.67 11.03 5.53
C VAL A 191 -0.83 10.20 4.25
N ALA A 192 -1.11 10.85 3.13
CA ALA A 192 -0.96 10.27 1.81
C ALA A 192 0.45 10.54 1.27
N VAL A 193 1.13 9.51 0.79
CA VAL A 193 2.54 9.59 0.36
C VAL A 193 2.74 8.89 -0.98
N THR A 194 3.38 9.58 -1.92
CA THR A 194 3.88 9.00 -3.17
C THR A 194 4.86 7.88 -2.86
N LEU A 195 4.57 6.68 -3.35
CA LEU A 195 5.37 5.48 -3.11
C LEU A 195 6.66 5.45 -3.95
N ASP A 196 7.69 4.80 -3.41
CA ASP A 196 8.95 4.52 -4.11
C ASP A 196 9.12 2.99 -4.20
N ILE A 197 8.58 2.37 -5.26
CA ILE A 197 8.69 0.91 -5.46
C ILE A 197 10.16 0.45 -5.46
N PRO A 198 11.11 1.10 -6.19
CA PRO A 198 12.51 0.72 -6.12
C PRO A 198 13.07 0.70 -4.69
N PHE A 199 12.76 1.71 -3.87
CA PHE A 199 13.15 1.71 -2.45
C PHE A 199 12.51 0.54 -1.69
N LEU A 200 11.20 0.31 -1.87
CA LEU A 200 10.43 -0.71 -1.16
C LEU A 200 10.89 -2.14 -1.46
N VAL A 201 11.37 -2.42 -2.68
CA VAL A 201 11.87 -3.77 -3.01
C VAL A 201 13.37 -3.92 -2.82
N LYS A 202 14.13 -2.83 -2.65
CA LYS A 202 15.59 -2.88 -2.50
C LYS A 202 16.00 -3.79 -1.33
N ASN A 203 16.98 -4.66 -1.59
CA ASN A 203 17.49 -5.67 -0.66
C ASN A 203 16.41 -6.68 -0.21
N THR A 204 15.45 -6.95 -1.08
CA THR A 204 14.44 -8.00 -0.89
C THR A 204 14.43 -8.93 -2.11
N PRO A 205 13.90 -10.17 -1.99
CA PRO A 205 13.72 -11.04 -3.14
C PRO A 205 12.95 -10.44 -4.33
N ALA A 206 12.05 -9.49 -4.07
CA ALA A 206 11.25 -8.83 -5.09
C ALA A 206 12.02 -7.82 -5.95
N GLU A 207 13.27 -7.48 -5.58
CA GLU A 207 14.11 -6.60 -6.40
C GLU A 207 14.39 -7.22 -7.78
N ALA A 208 14.57 -8.54 -7.85
CA ALA A 208 14.79 -9.26 -9.09
C ALA A 208 13.57 -9.16 -10.03
N TRP A 209 12.35 -9.28 -9.48
CA TRP A 209 11.12 -9.09 -10.25
C TRP A 209 11.03 -7.68 -10.84
N LEU A 210 11.30 -6.64 -10.05
CA LEU A 210 11.25 -5.27 -10.55
C LEU A 210 12.29 -5.04 -11.66
N LYS A 211 13.53 -5.56 -11.50
CA LYS A 211 14.56 -5.51 -12.55
C LYS A 211 14.09 -6.21 -13.83
N LYS A 212 13.49 -7.39 -13.70
CA LYS A 212 12.97 -8.17 -14.83
C LYS A 212 11.82 -7.43 -15.53
N LEU A 213 10.87 -6.87 -14.79
CA LEU A 213 9.80 -6.04 -15.33
C LEU A 213 10.37 -4.83 -16.10
N LYS A 214 11.28 -4.07 -15.47
CA LYS A 214 11.93 -2.88 -16.05
C LYS A 214 12.87 -3.19 -17.22
N SER A 215 13.16 -4.45 -17.51
CA SER A 215 13.89 -4.82 -18.73
C SER A 215 13.04 -4.67 -20.00
N GLY A 216 11.70 -4.58 -19.87
CA GLY A 216 10.77 -4.55 -21.00
C GLY A 216 10.76 -5.84 -21.84
N LYS A 217 11.35 -6.93 -21.31
CA LYS A 217 11.36 -8.28 -21.92
C LYS A 217 10.36 -9.23 -21.26
N MET A 218 9.92 -8.89 -20.05
CA MET A 218 8.90 -9.64 -19.32
C MET A 218 7.50 -9.19 -19.74
N ASP A 219 6.61 -10.16 -19.90
CA ASP A 219 5.19 -9.89 -20.06
C ASP A 219 4.60 -9.46 -18.71
N PRO A 220 3.98 -8.27 -18.61
CA PRO A 220 3.31 -7.84 -17.38
C PRO A 220 2.01 -8.61 -17.12
N GLY A 221 1.48 -9.32 -18.14
CA GLY A 221 0.22 -10.06 -18.08
C GLY A 221 -0.99 -9.23 -18.47
N SER A 222 -2.16 -9.89 -18.53
CA SER A 222 -3.45 -9.32 -18.88
C SER A 222 -4.19 -8.66 -17.70
N ILE A 223 -3.81 -8.97 -16.46
CA ILE A 223 -4.31 -8.26 -15.28
C ILE A 223 -3.63 -6.89 -15.20
N PRO A 224 -4.37 -5.80 -14.95
CA PRO A 224 -3.79 -4.47 -14.83
C PRO A 224 -2.62 -4.41 -13.84
N LEU A 225 -1.54 -3.76 -14.27
CA LEU A 225 -0.29 -3.72 -13.53
C LEU A 225 -0.44 -3.03 -12.16
N TYR A 226 -1.34 -2.05 -12.03
CA TYR A 226 -1.60 -1.42 -10.74
C TYR A 226 -2.11 -2.42 -9.69
N MET A 227 -2.86 -3.46 -10.08
CA MET A 227 -3.34 -4.48 -9.13
C MET A 227 -2.16 -5.29 -8.59
N ASN A 228 -1.31 -5.76 -9.50
CA ASN A 228 -0.08 -6.49 -9.15
C ASN A 228 0.88 -5.60 -8.34
N LEU A 229 1.04 -4.32 -8.68
CA LEU A 229 1.84 -3.39 -7.89
C LEU A 229 1.25 -3.17 -6.50
N SER A 230 -0.07 -3.13 -6.34
CA SER A 230 -0.71 -3.07 -5.02
C SER A 230 -0.40 -4.34 -4.21
N ASP A 231 -0.52 -5.51 -4.82
CA ASP A 231 -0.20 -6.81 -4.20
C ASP A 231 1.26 -6.90 -3.75
N LEU A 232 2.21 -6.41 -4.55
CA LEU A 232 3.61 -6.31 -4.16
C LEU A 232 3.84 -5.29 -3.04
N THR A 233 3.22 -4.12 -3.15
CA THR A 233 3.45 -2.99 -2.23
C THR A 233 3.03 -3.35 -0.81
N ARG A 234 1.89 -4.02 -0.64
CA ARG A 234 1.44 -4.45 0.70
C ARG A 234 2.37 -5.44 1.37
N LEU A 235 3.01 -6.32 0.59
CA LEU A 235 4.02 -7.25 1.11
C LEU A 235 5.33 -6.53 1.46
N ALA A 236 5.80 -5.67 0.56
CA ALA A 236 7.08 -4.98 0.70
C ALA A 236 7.06 -3.96 1.84
N VAL A 237 5.96 -3.21 2.00
CA VAL A 237 5.84 -2.21 3.08
C VAL A 237 5.82 -2.88 4.44
N LEU A 238 5.05 -3.97 4.63
CA LEU A 238 5.06 -4.71 5.89
C LEU A 238 6.41 -5.37 6.17
N TYR A 239 7.10 -5.88 5.14
CA TYR A 239 8.46 -6.41 5.36
C TYR A 239 9.44 -5.33 5.85
N LYS A 240 9.36 -4.11 5.30
CA LYS A 240 10.29 -3.01 5.61
C LYS A 240 9.95 -2.17 6.83
N TYR A 241 8.70 -2.19 7.26
CA TYR A 241 8.23 -1.32 8.34
C TYR A 241 7.49 -2.07 9.45
N GLY A 242 7.08 -3.32 9.21
CA GLY A 242 6.11 -4.01 10.07
C GLY A 242 4.76 -3.28 10.09
N GLY A 243 3.98 -3.53 11.14
CA GLY A 243 2.69 -2.88 11.36
C GLY A 243 1.53 -3.64 10.72
N ILE A 244 0.51 -2.89 10.30
CA ILE A 244 -0.78 -3.40 9.85
C ILE A 244 -1.05 -2.91 8.44
N TYR A 245 -1.32 -3.81 7.50
CA TYR A 245 -1.80 -3.48 6.16
C TYR A 245 -3.28 -3.82 6.01
N LEU A 246 -4.00 -2.95 5.31
CA LEU A 246 -5.41 -3.11 4.98
C LEU A 246 -5.72 -2.60 3.58
N ASP A 247 -6.69 -3.24 2.91
CA ASP A 247 -7.33 -2.66 1.74
C ASP A 247 -8.21 -1.45 2.14
N THR A 248 -8.41 -0.53 1.21
CA THR A 248 -9.12 0.75 1.45
C THR A 248 -10.63 0.61 1.59
N ASP A 249 -11.17 -0.60 1.46
CA ASP A 249 -12.60 -0.92 1.55
C ASP A 249 -12.93 -1.83 2.74
N ILE A 250 -12.01 -1.93 3.72
CA ILE A 250 -12.21 -2.69 4.96
C ILE A 250 -12.86 -1.82 6.03
N ILE A 251 -14.01 -2.27 6.53
CA ILE A 251 -14.71 -1.67 7.67
C ILE A 251 -14.23 -2.31 8.96
N PHE A 252 -13.94 -1.48 9.95
CA PHE A 252 -13.50 -1.94 11.27
C PHE A 252 -14.66 -2.02 12.24
N LEU A 253 -14.72 -3.15 12.93
CA LEU A 253 -15.67 -3.35 14.03
C LEU A 253 -15.00 -3.25 15.40
N ASN A 254 -13.69 -3.53 15.48
CA ASN A 254 -12.93 -3.56 16.73
C ASN A 254 -11.47 -3.15 16.50
N SER A 255 -10.76 -2.85 17.59
CA SER A 255 -9.33 -2.57 17.54
C SER A 255 -8.50 -3.78 17.09
N MET A 256 -7.43 -3.51 16.35
CA MET A 256 -6.50 -4.53 15.84
C MET A 256 -5.19 -4.60 16.66
N THR A 257 -5.04 -3.77 17.68
CA THR A 257 -3.78 -3.59 18.45
C THR A 257 -3.32 -4.84 19.22
N GLY A 258 -4.24 -5.77 19.52
CA GLY A 258 -3.93 -7.04 20.18
C GLY A 258 -3.37 -8.13 19.25
N LEU A 259 -3.29 -7.89 17.94
CA LEU A 259 -2.87 -8.89 16.96
C LEU A 259 -1.39 -8.76 16.62
N ARG A 260 -0.76 -9.89 16.31
CA ARG A 260 0.65 -9.95 15.90
C ARG A 260 0.90 -11.15 15.01
N ASN A 261 1.64 -10.94 13.91
CA ASN A 261 1.99 -11.98 12.93
C ASN A 261 0.76 -12.79 12.49
N ALA A 262 -0.26 -12.06 12.05
CA ALA A 262 -1.58 -12.56 11.70
C ALA A 262 -1.95 -12.16 10.27
N ILE A 263 -2.74 -13.03 9.63
CA ILE A 263 -3.28 -12.82 8.29
C ILE A 263 -4.74 -13.26 8.26
N GLY A 264 -5.56 -12.52 7.52
CA GLY A 264 -7.00 -12.79 7.44
C GLY A 264 -7.31 -14.09 6.71
N ALA A 265 -8.17 -14.93 7.29
CA ALA A 265 -8.76 -16.06 6.58
C ALA A 265 -9.99 -15.61 5.77
N GLN A 266 -9.92 -15.79 4.45
CA GLN A 266 -11.04 -15.51 3.55
C GLN A 266 -12.14 -16.57 3.63
N SER A 267 -11.75 -17.83 3.85
CA SER A 267 -12.71 -18.93 3.98
C SER A 267 -12.22 -19.98 4.97
N LEU A 268 -13.18 -20.59 5.66
CA LEU A 268 -12.97 -21.65 6.65
C LEU A 268 -13.65 -22.94 6.21
N HIS A 269 -13.08 -24.06 6.59
CA HIS A 269 -13.74 -25.36 6.46
C HIS A 269 -14.95 -25.40 7.43
N PRO A 270 -16.16 -25.76 6.96
CA PRO A 270 -17.38 -25.66 7.77
C PRO A 270 -17.34 -26.39 9.11
N ARG A 271 -16.75 -27.60 9.12
CA ARG A 271 -16.62 -28.46 10.31
C ARG A 271 -15.43 -28.11 11.19
N THR A 272 -14.21 -28.28 10.68
CA THR A 272 -12.97 -28.11 11.47
C THR A 272 -12.63 -26.66 11.83
N LYS A 273 -13.31 -25.67 11.22
CA LYS A 273 -13.02 -24.24 11.33
C LYS A 273 -11.58 -23.84 10.97
N ARG A 274 -10.80 -24.76 10.38
CA ARG A 274 -9.48 -24.45 9.82
C ARG A 274 -9.67 -23.65 8.54
N TRP A 275 -8.81 -22.66 8.34
CA TRP A 275 -8.81 -21.91 7.09
C TRP A 275 -8.56 -22.82 5.88
N THR A 276 -9.25 -22.50 4.79
CA THR A 276 -9.04 -23.09 3.47
C THR A 276 -8.37 -22.11 2.52
N ARG A 277 -8.53 -20.80 2.76
CA ARG A 277 -7.88 -19.74 2.00
C ARG A 277 -7.60 -18.53 2.88
N LEU A 278 -6.40 -17.99 2.72
CA LEU A 278 -5.98 -16.72 3.31
C LEU A 278 -6.11 -15.60 2.28
N ASN A 279 -6.26 -14.37 2.76
CA ASN A 279 -6.25 -13.18 1.94
C ASN A 279 -5.36 -12.11 2.60
N ASN A 280 -4.56 -11.44 1.77
CA ASN A 280 -3.64 -10.40 2.18
C ASN A 280 -4.28 -8.99 2.20
N ALA A 281 -5.60 -8.89 2.12
CA ALA A 281 -6.36 -7.66 2.35
C ALA A 281 -6.29 -7.17 3.80
N VAL A 282 -5.93 -8.05 4.74
CA VAL A 282 -5.66 -7.72 6.15
C VAL A 282 -4.45 -8.52 6.62
N MET A 283 -3.38 -7.83 7.00
CA MET A 283 -2.13 -8.44 7.47
C MET A 283 -1.51 -7.64 8.61
N VAL A 284 -1.01 -8.33 9.63
CA VAL A 284 -0.30 -7.74 10.78
C VAL A 284 1.01 -8.48 10.95
N PHE A 285 2.15 -7.80 10.79
CA PHE A 285 3.46 -8.46 10.88
C PHE A 285 4.49 -7.59 11.55
N ASP A 286 5.41 -8.24 12.26
CA ASP A 286 6.63 -7.61 12.74
C ASP A 286 7.53 -7.21 11.56
N LEU A 287 8.34 -6.19 11.80
CA LEU A 287 9.39 -5.76 10.88
C LEU A 287 10.32 -6.94 10.52
N HIS A 288 10.62 -7.10 9.22
CA HIS A 288 11.47 -8.16 8.68
C HIS A 288 11.02 -9.61 8.96
N HIS A 289 9.73 -9.84 9.24
CA HIS A 289 9.24 -11.17 9.56
C HIS A 289 9.58 -12.19 8.44
N PRO A 290 10.15 -13.39 8.75
CA PRO A 290 10.60 -14.36 7.74
C PRO A 290 9.51 -14.77 6.75
N LEU A 291 8.26 -14.96 7.21
CA LEU A 291 7.14 -15.30 6.34
C LEU A 291 6.86 -14.21 5.27
N MET A 292 7.07 -12.93 5.61
CA MET A 292 6.94 -11.83 4.64
C MET A 292 8.04 -11.89 3.58
N ARG A 293 9.26 -12.31 3.97
CA ARG A 293 10.36 -12.56 3.02
C ARG A 293 10.03 -13.71 2.07
N GLU A 294 9.44 -14.78 2.58
CA GLU A 294 8.97 -15.92 1.76
C GLU A 294 7.86 -15.50 0.78
N PHE A 295 6.93 -14.63 1.20
CA PHE A 295 5.93 -14.08 0.29
C PHE A 295 6.55 -13.25 -0.83
N LEU A 296 7.53 -12.39 -0.52
CA LEU A 296 8.26 -11.61 -1.53
C LEU A 296 9.07 -12.50 -2.47
N GLN A 297 9.65 -13.59 -1.96
CA GLN A 297 10.35 -14.59 -2.77
C GLN A 297 9.39 -15.28 -3.75
N GLU A 298 8.27 -15.81 -3.26
CA GLU A 298 7.25 -16.47 -4.08
C GLU A 298 6.68 -15.49 -5.13
N TYR A 299 6.41 -14.25 -4.76
CA TYR A 299 5.94 -13.21 -5.68
C TYR A 299 6.95 -13.03 -6.82
N SER A 300 8.24 -12.98 -6.50
CA SER A 300 9.30 -12.74 -7.46
C SER A 300 9.52 -13.91 -8.43
N THR A 301 9.53 -15.14 -7.91
CA THR A 301 9.89 -16.33 -8.70
C THR A 301 8.74 -16.95 -9.45
N THR A 302 7.51 -16.78 -8.97
CA THR A 302 6.34 -17.46 -9.54
C THR A 302 5.37 -16.52 -10.25
N PHE A 303 5.63 -15.21 -10.28
CA PHE A 303 4.74 -14.18 -10.81
C PHE A 303 4.01 -14.61 -12.09
N ASP A 304 2.68 -14.50 -12.04
CA ASP A 304 1.81 -14.72 -13.19
C ASP A 304 0.81 -13.57 -13.30
N GLY A 305 1.07 -12.65 -14.23
CA GLY A 305 0.24 -11.47 -14.46
C GLY A 305 -1.05 -11.76 -15.24
N ASP A 306 -1.28 -13.00 -15.68
CA ASP A 306 -2.51 -13.38 -16.40
C ASP A 306 -3.58 -13.95 -15.46
N ARG A 307 -3.23 -14.24 -14.20
CA ARG A 307 -4.12 -14.95 -13.26
C ARG A 307 -4.51 -14.07 -12.09
N TRP A 308 -5.77 -13.64 -12.07
CA TRP A 308 -6.32 -12.92 -10.93
C TRP A 308 -6.17 -13.70 -9.61
N GLY A 309 -5.70 -13.01 -8.58
CA GLY A 309 -5.48 -13.57 -7.24
C GLY A 309 -4.24 -14.45 -7.08
N TYR A 310 -3.55 -14.82 -8.18
CA TYR A 310 -2.41 -15.72 -8.15
C TYR A 310 -1.22 -15.15 -7.37
N ASN A 311 -0.92 -13.86 -7.56
CA ASN A 311 0.17 -13.12 -6.91
C ASN A 311 -0.22 -12.58 -5.53
N SER A 312 -1.41 -12.93 -5.02
CA SER A 312 -2.01 -12.23 -3.87
C SER A 312 -2.68 -13.21 -2.90
N PRO A 313 -4.01 -13.41 -2.79
CA PRO A 313 -4.58 -14.34 -1.81
C PRO A 313 -4.10 -15.79 -2.02
N TYR A 314 -3.87 -16.23 -3.27
CA TYR A 314 -3.39 -17.58 -3.53
C TYR A 314 -1.91 -17.73 -3.18
N LEU A 315 -1.11 -16.69 -3.38
CA LEU A 315 0.29 -16.66 -2.99
C LEU A 315 0.46 -16.87 -1.48
N VAL A 316 -0.20 -16.04 -0.67
CA VAL A 316 -0.07 -16.11 0.79
C VAL A 316 -0.62 -17.43 1.34
N SER A 317 -1.65 -17.99 0.70
CA SER A 317 -2.17 -19.33 1.03
C SER A 317 -1.13 -20.42 0.74
N ARG A 318 -0.55 -20.45 -0.47
CA ARG A 318 0.44 -21.48 -0.86
C ARG A 318 1.68 -21.45 0.03
N VAL A 319 2.25 -20.27 0.24
CA VAL A 319 3.48 -20.13 1.06
C VAL A 319 3.21 -20.51 2.51
N THR A 320 2.10 -20.06 3.09
CA THR A 320 1.76 -20.42 4.48
C THR A 320 1.54 -21.93 4.64
N GLN A 321 0.89 -22.60 3.67
CA GLN A 321 0.76 -24.06 3.69
C GLN A 321 2.12 -24.76 3.59
N LYS A 322 3.00 -24.28 2.71
CA LYS A 322 4.35 -24.82 2.54
C LYS A 322 5.15 -24.74 3.84
N VAL A 323 5.22 -23.55 4.45
CA VAL A 323 5.95 -23.35 5.72
C VAL A 323 5.39 -24.22 6.84
N ARG A 324 4.07 -24.35 6.95
CA ARG A 324 3.44 -25.22 7.95
C ARG A 324 3.79 -26.70 7.78
N ARG A 325 3.98 -27.17 6.54
CA ARG A 325 4.38 -28.56 6.27
C ARG A 325 5.84 -28.83 6.57
N THR A 326 6.71 -27.84 6.40
CA THR A 326 8.14 -27.97 6.70
C THR A 326 8.44 -27.91 8.20
N GLN A 327 7.50 -27.41 9.01
CA GLN A 327 7.62 -27.32 10.47
C GLN A 327 6.92 -28.46 11.24
N ALA A 328 6.19 -29.35 10.55
CA ALA A 328 5.46 -30.47 11.13
C ALA A 328 6.25 -31.76 10.95
#